data_AF-A0A1J5RIT2-F1
#
_entry.id   AF-A0A1J5RIT2-F1
#
_cell.length_a   1.000
_cell.length_b   1.000
_cell.length_c   1.000
_cell.angle_alpha   90.00
_cell.angle_beta   90.00
_cell.angle_gamma   90.00
#
_symmetry.space_group_name_H-M   'P 1'
#
loop_
_entity.id
_entity.type
_entity.pdbx_description
1 polymer ?
#
loop_
_entity_poly.entity_id
_entity_poly.type
_entity_poly.pdbx_seq_one_letter_code
_entity_poly.pdbx_strand_id
1 'polypeptide(L)'
;MTRILNLLWFLLGGGLLALGWLLAAGLMAVTIVGLPWARSALVIARMAATPFGVEAVDRDLLTGRNDIGTGPLGVVGNVVWFFLAGLWLAACHVGLAAACALSVVGLPFALAHLRLADLSIFPVGKTVVDKALAAELRRRAAGDRLDGLRRPPPPWQHRLGAWVAWLLVGVVLAGLALAAWRQGHPPLPVDGLRI
;
A
#
# COMPACT_ATOMS: atom_id res chain seq x y z
N MET A 1 -24.35 -17.53 9.76
CA MET A 1 -23.23 -18.42 10.11
C MET A 1 -22.12 -17.73 10.91
N THR A 2 -21.72 -16.50 10.58
CA THR A 2 -20.64 -15.75 11.27
C THR A 2 -20.84 -15.57 12.77
N ARG A 3 -22.09 -15.41 13.26
CA ARG A 3 -22.39 -15.21 14.69
C ARG A 3 -21.96 -16.40 15.57
N ILE A 4 -22.19 -17.63 15.11
CA ILE A 4 -21.84 -18.85 15.85
C ILE A 4 -20.31 -18.98 15.95
N LEU A 5 -19.59 -18.76 14.84
CA LEU A 5 -18.13 -18.81 14.82
C LEU A 5 -17.50 -17.71 15.68
N ASN A 6 -18.05 -16.48 15.64
CA ASN A 6 -17.58 -15.39 16.49
C ASN A 6 -17.83 -15.69 17.98
N LEU A 7 -18.99 -16.27 18.34
CA LEU A 7 -19.26 -16.65 19.72
C LEU A 7 -18.29 -17.73 20.21
N LEU A 8 -18.08 -18.79 19.41
CA LEU A 8 -17.17 -19.87 19.75
C LEU A 8 -15.73 -19.37 19.88
N TRP A 9 -15.26 -18.54 18.94
CA TRP A 9 -13.96 -17.90 19.02
C TRP A 9 -13.79 -17.01 20.24
N PHE A 10 -14.80 -16.19 20.54
CA PHE A 10 -14.75 -15.27 21.66
C PHE A 10 -14.55 -16.03 22.99
N LEU A 11 -15.26 -17.15 23.16
CA LEU A 11 -15.16 -18.00 24.35
C LEU A 11 -13.86 -18.81 24.41
N LEU A 12 -13.34 -19.29 23.28
CA LEU A 12 -12.14 -20.13 23.24
C LEU A 12 -10.83 -19.36 23.43
N GLY A 13 -10.84 -18.03 23.36
CA GLY A 13 -9.66 -17.20 23.60
C GLY A 13 -9.66 -15.85 22.91
N GLY A 14 -10.52 -15.66 21.89
CA GLY A 14 -10.67 -14.40 21.17
C GLY A 14 -11.03 -13.22 22.08
N GLY A 15 -11.88 -13.45 23.09
CA GLY A 15 -12.25 -12.43 24.07
C GLY A 15 -11.07 -11.99 24.94
N LEU A 16 -10.22 -12.93 25.37
CA LEU A 16 -8.99 -12.63 26.11
C LEU A 16 -8.00 -11.85 25.24
N LEU A 17 -7.83 -12.25 23.98
CA LEU A 17 -6.98 -11.53 23.04
C LEU A 17 -7.49 -10.10 22.81
N ALA A 18 -8.80 -9.93 22.59
CA ALA A 18 -9.42 -8.61 22.42
C ALA A 18 -9.24 -7.73 23.66
N LEU A 19 -9.44 -8.29 24.86
CA LEU A 19 -9.21 -7.58 26.12
C LEU A 19 -7.74 -7.18 26.27
N GLY A 20 -6.79 -8.07 25.97
CA GLY A 20 -5.36 -7.76 25.98
C GLY A 20 -5.02 -6.58 25.08
N TRP A 21 -5.61 -6.52 23.88
CA TRP A 21 -5.44 -5.39 22.97
C TRP A 21 -6.14 -4.10 23.43
N LEU A 22 -7.28 -4.19 24.11
CA LEU A 22 -7.92 -3.02 24.72
C LEU A 22 -7.06 -2.43 25.85
N LEU A 23 -6.48 -3.27 26.69
CA LEU A 23 -5.54 -2.86 27.73
C LEU A 23 -4.27 -2.25 27.13
N ALA A 24 -3.72 -2.88 26.09
CA ALA A 24 -2.56 -2.36 25.36
C ALA A 24 -2.87 -1.00 24.71
N ALA A 25 -4.07 -0.82 24.12
CA ALA A 25 -4.51 0.45 23.59
C ALA A 25 -4.59 1.54 24.67
N GLY A 26 -5.11 1.20 25.86
CA GLY A 26 -5.13 2.11 27.01
C GLY A 26 -3.73 2.49 27.47
N LEU A 27 -2.82 1.53 27.60
CA LEU A 27 -1.42 1.78 27.97
C LEU A 27 -0.70 2.65 26.94
N MET A 28 -0.90 2.37 25.65
CA MET A 28 -0.34 3.17 24.57
C MET A 28 -0.94 4.59 24.55
N ALA A 29 -2.21 4.75 24.88
CA ALA A 29 -2.84 6.08 24.96
C ALA A 29 -2.27 6.92 26.12
N VAL A 30 -1.88 6.29 27.23
CA VAL A 30 -1.28 6.99 28.38
C VAL A 30 0.18 7.37 28.13
N THR A 31 0.90 6.61 27.29
CA THR A 31 2.31 6.88 27.01
C THR A 31 2.48 7.77 25.78
N ILE A 32 3.30 8.82 25.90
CA ILE A 32 3.62 9.70 24.75
C ILE A 32 4.22 8.89 23.59
N VAL A 33 5.09 7.92 23.92
CA VAL A 33 5.74 7.07 22.93
C VAL A 33 4.77 6.10 22.28
N GLY A 34 3.81 5.51 23.02
CA GLY A 34 2.85 4.55 22.48
C GLY A 34 1.67 5.19 21.74
N LEU A 35 1.40 6.47 21.97
CA LEU A 35 0.25 7.20 21.44
C LEU A 35 0.02 7.01 19.92
N PRO A 36 1.06 7.00 19.05
CA PRO A 36 0.87 6.79 17.61
C PRO A 36 0.20 5.45 17.25
N TRP A 37 0.36 4.41 18.09
CA TRP A 37 -0.18 3.07 17.86
C TRP A 37 -1.43 2.73 18.66
N ALA A 38 -1.88 3.62 19.56
CA ALA A 38 -3.08 3.39 20.38
C ALA A 38 -4.32 3.08 19.52
N ARG A 39 -4.52 3.83 18.42
CA ARG A 39 -5.62 3.55 17.47
C ARG A 39 -5.47 2.21 16.78
N SER A 40 -4.25 1.84 16.39
CA SER A 40 -3.95 0.56 15.74
C SER A 40 -4.28 -0.62 16.66
N ALA A 41 -3.98 -0.51 17.95
CA ALA A 41 -4.37 -1.52 18.94
C ALA A 41 -5.88 -1.68 19.09
N LEU A 42 -6.66 -0.60 19.02
CA LEU A 42 -8.12 -0.70 19.00
C LEU A 42 -8.64 -1.41 17.74
N VAL A 43 -7.99 -1.20 16.60
CA VAL A 43 -8.31 -1.90 15.34
C VAL A 43 -8.04 -3.40 15.48
N ILE A 44 -6.91 -3.78 16.06
CA ILE A 44 -6.58 -5.18 16.33
C ILE A 44 -7.53 -5.78 17.37
N ALA A 45 -7.88 -5.04 18.44
CA ALA A 45 -8.86 -5.48 19.42
C ALA A 45 -10.21 -5.82 18.78
N ARG A 46 -10.69 -4.97 17.86
CA ARG A 46 -11.94 -5.23 17.12
C ARG A 46 -11.86 -6.46 16.23
N MET A 47 -10.73 -6.64 15.53
CA MET A 47 -10.49 -7.84 14.73
C MET A 47 -10.42 -9.10 15.62
N ALA A 48 -9.77 -9.00 16.77
CA ALA A 48 -9.62 -10.08 17.73
C ALA A 48 -10.93 -10.44 18.41
N ALA A 49 -11.84 -9.50 18.65
CA ALA A 49 -13.14 -9.80 19.24
C ALA A 49 -14.04 -10.59 18.28
N THR A 50 -14.03 -10.22 17.00
CA THR A 50 -14.96 -10.76 15.99
C THR A 50 -14.30 -10.91 14.62
N PRO A 51 -13.46 -11.93 14.40
CA PRO A 51 -12.66 -12.06 13.18
C PRO A 51 -13.47 -12.59 11.97
N PHE A 52 -14.68 -13.10 12.20
CA PHE A 52 -15.52 -13.67 11.14
C PHE A 52 -16.53 -12.66 10.62
N GLY A 53 -16.57 -12.49 9.29
CA GLY A 53 -17.48 -11.56 8.60
C GLY A 53 -16.88 -10.18 8.34
N VAL A 54 -15.72 -9.89 8.92
CA VAL A 54 -14.99 -8.64 8.75
C VAL A 54 -13.66 -8.86 8.04
N GLU A 55 -13.05 -7.77 7.60
CA GLU A 55 -11.76 -7.72 6.93
C GLU A 55 -11.04 -6.41 7.27
N ALA A 56 -9.70 -6.48 7.38
CA ALA A 56 -8.87 -5.30 7.50
C ALA A 56 -8.61 -4.70 6.12
N VAL A 57 -8.89 -3.41 5.98
CA VAL A 57 -8.64 -2.64 4.75
C VAL A 57 -7.87 -1.37 5.09
N ASP A 58 -7.22 -0.80 4.08
CA ASP A 58 -6.63 0.53 4.21
C ASP A 58 -7.74 1.56 4.42
N ARG A 59 -7.51 2.47 5.37
CA ARG A 59 -8.52 3.42 5.83
C ARG A 59 -8.81 4.50 4.80
N ASP A 60 -7.82 4.86 4.00
CA ASP A 60 -7.95 5.79 2.88
C ASP A 60 -8.98 5.32 1.85
N LEU A 61 -9.11 4.01 1.63
CA LEU A 61 -10.16 3.43 0.78
C LEU A 61 -11.57 3.71 1.33
N LEU A 62 -11.72 3.78 2.65
CA LEU A 62 -13.01 4.05 3.30
C LEU A 62 -13.32 5.56 3.37
N THR A 63 -12.33 6.39 3.70
CA THR A 63 -12.51 7.84 3.89
C THR A 63 -12.37 8.64 2.59
N GLY A 64 -11.76 8.05 1.55
CA GLY A 64 -11.39 8.74 0.32
C GLY A 64 -10.30 9.80 0.50
N ARG A 65 -9.62 9.82 1.66
CA ARG A 65 -8.62 10.83 2.02
C ARG A 65 -7.47 10.20 2.78
N ASN A 66 -6.24 10.63 2.47
CA ASN A 66 -5.06 10.25 3.22
C ASN A 66 -5.04 10.93 4.59
N ASP A 67 -4.68 10.19 5.63
CA ASP A 67 -4.42 10.70 6.96
C ASP A 67 -2.95 10.48 7.37
N ILE A 68 -2.58 10.96 8.55
CA ILE A 68 -1.21 10.84 9.08
C ILE A 68 -0.75 9.37 9.12
N GLY A 69 -1.66 8.44 9.39
CA GLY A 69 -1.40 7.02 9.48
C GLY A 69 -1.45 6.27 8.15
N THR A 70 -2.03 6.83 7.08
CA THR A 70 -1.99 6.22 5.73
C THR A 70 -0.91 6.84 4.83
N GLY A 71 -0.27 7.93 5.26
CA GLY A 71 0.84 8.57 4.56
C GLY A 71 2.24 8.08 4.97
N PRO A 72 3.31 8.83 4.62
CA PRO A 72 4.70 8.47 4.92
C PRO A 72 5.01 8.24 6.41
N LEU A 73 4.38 9.03 7.30
CA LEU A 73 4.53 8.86 8.74
C LEU A 73 3.95 7.52 9.23
N GLY A 74 2.86 7.05 8.61
CA GLY A 74 2.32 5.71 8.85
C GLY A 74 3.30 4.61 8.48
N VAL A 75 4.03 4.77 7.37
CA VAL A 75 5.09 3.83 6.96
C VAL A 75 6.20 3.78 8.01
N VAL A 76 6.69 4.93 8.47
CA VAL A 76 7.69 5.00 9.54
C VAL A 76 7.18 4.31 10.81
N GLY A 77 5.95 4.59 11.22
CA GLY A 77 5.32 3.95 12.37
C GLY A 77 5.21 2.42 12.22
N ASN A 78 4.90 1.94 11.01
CA ASN A 78 4.85 0.51 10.71
C ASN A 78 6.24 -0.15 10.74
N VAL A 79 7.28 0.52 10.24
CA VAL A 79 8.66 0.00 10.30
C VAL A 79 9.14 -0.12 11.74
N VAL A 80 8.95 0.92 12.56
CA VAL A 80 9.32 0.88 13.99
C VAL A 80 8.55 -0.21 14.71
N TRP A 81 7.24 -0.30 14.47
CA TRP A 81 6.40 -1.34 15.05
C TRP A 81 6.83 -2.76 14.67
N PHE A 82 7.15 -2.99 13.39
CA PHE A 82 7.51 -4.31 12.88
C PHE A 82 8.62 -4.96 13.69
N PHE A 83 9.69 -4.21 13.98
CA PHE A 83 10.82 -4.72 14.76
C PHE A 83 10.53 -4.82 16.26
N LEU A 84 9.75 -3.90 16.82
CA LEU A 84 9.46 -3.88 18.27
C LEU A 84 8.41 -4.92 18.68
N ALA A 85 7.36 -5.10 17.89
CA ALA A 85 6.20 -5.91 18.25
C ALA A 85 5.64 -6.74 17.09
N GLY A 86 5.59 -6.18 15.87
CA GLY A 86 4.89 -6.78 14.73
C GLY A 86 5.38 -8.18 14.38
N LEU A 87 6.70 -8.38 14.29
CA LEU A 87 7.30 -9.69 13.97
C LEU A 87 6.98 -10.74 15.04
N TRP A 88 7.10 -10.38 16.32
CA TRP A 88 6.84 -11.26 17.45
C TRP A 88 5.37 -11.68 17.52
N LEU A 89 4.45 -10.71 17.37
CA LEU A 89 3.02 -10.96 17.37
C LEU A 89 2.59 -11.83 16.19
N ALA A 90 3.13 -11.56 14.99
CA ALA A 90 2.87 -12.36 13.81
C ALA A 90 3.35 -13.81 14.01
N ALA A 91 4.56 -14.01 14.55
CA ALA A 91 5.09 -15.34 14.86
C ALA A 91 4.22 -16.09 15.87
N CYS A 92 3.78 -15.43 16.96
CA CYS A 92 2.87 -16.01 17.94
C CYS A 92 1.54 -16.45 17.29
N HIS A 93 0.96 -15.61 16.44
CA HIS A 93 -0.28 -15.94 15.74
C HIS A 93 -0.11 -17.07 14.71
N VAL A 94 1.02 -17.13 14.00
CA VAL A 94 1.33 -18.24 13.09
C VAL A 94 1.48 -19.55 13.88
N GLY A 95 2.15 -19.53 15.03
CA GLY A 95 2.26 -20.70 15.91
C GLY A 95 0.90 -21.18 16.42
N LEU A 96 0.05 -20.25 16.88
CA LEU A 96 -1.33 -20.58 17.29
C LEU A 96 -2.18 -21.10 16.13
N ALA A 97 -2.03 -20.53 14.94
CA ALA A 97 -2.70 -21.01 13.74
C ALA A 97 -2.29 -22.45 13.40
N ALA A 98 -1.00 -22.77 13.49
CA ALA A 98 -0.49 -24.12 13.27
C ALA A 98 -1.06 -25.11 14.30
N ALA A 99 -1.11 -24.72 15.58
CA ALA A 99 -1.72 -25.54 16.63
C ALA A 99 -3.22 -25.79 16.38
N CYS A 100 -3.98 -24.76 16.01
CA CYS A 100 -5.40 -24.92 15.67
C CYS A 100 -5.61 -25.79 14.42
N ALA A 101 -4.72 -25.69 13.43
CA ALA A 101 -4.81 -26.43 12.18
C ALA A 101 -4.61 -27.95 12.34
N LEU A 102 -4.15 -28.42 13.50
CA LEU A 102 -4.05 -29.85 13.83
C LEU A 102 -5.42 -30.56 13.90
N SER A 103 -6.52 -29.80 13.98
CA SER A 103 -7.87 -30.34 13.98
C SER A 103 -8.73 -29.73 12.89
N VAL A 104 -9.63 -30.53 12.31
CA VAL A 104 -10.59 -30.05 11.29
C VAL A 104 -11.49 -28.94 11.85
N VAL A 105 -11.91 -29.08 13.11
CA VAL A 105 -12.73 -28.07 13.82
C VAL A 105 -11.94 -26.78 14.08
N GLY A 106 -10.61 -26.87 14.21
CA GLY A 106 -9.72 -25.75 14.48
C GLY A 106 -9.34 -24.91 13.26
N LEU A 107 -9.48 -25.45 12.04
CA LEU A 107 -9.21 -24.74 10.78
C LEU A 107 -9.82 -23.32 10.68
N PRO A 108 -11.11 -23.08 10.99
CA PRO A 108 -11.66 -21.72 10.96
C PRO A 108 -10.94 -20.76 11.93
N PHE A 109 -10.47 -21.24 13.09
CA PHE A 109 -9.72 -20.44 14.06
C PHE A 109 -8.27 -20.22 13.64
N ALA A 110 -7.66 -21.21 12.97
CA ALA A 110 -6.35 -21.04 12.36
C ALA A 110 -6.36 -19.88 11.35
N LEU A 111 -7.38 -19.81 10.50
CA LEU A 111 -7.56 -18.70 9.56
C LEU A 111 -7.79 -17.35 10.25
N ALA A 112 -8.46 -17.32 11.40
CA ALA A 112 -8.62 -16.09 12.19
C ALA A 112 -7.26 -15.62 12.74
N HIS A 113 -6.44 -16.52 13.27
CA HIS A 113 -5.09 -16.20 13.73
C HIS A 113 -4.18 -15.71 12.59
N LEU A 114 -4.23 -16.32 11.40
CA LEU A 114 -3.44 -15.83 10.26
C LEU A 114 -3.83 -14.42 9.82
N ARG A 115 -5.12 -14.06 9.89
CA ARG A 115 -5.57 -12.69 9.61
C ARG A 115 -5.11 -11.69 10.68
N LEU A 116 -5.07 -12.12 11.94
CA LEU A 116 -4.52 -11.31 13.02
C LEU A 116 -3.00 -11.15 12.86
N ALA A 117 -2.30 -12.20 12.39
CA ALA A 117 -0.88 -12.11 12.07
C ALA A 117 -0.64 -11.04 10.99
N ASP A 118 -1.35 -11.12 9.87
CA ASP A 118 -1.26 -10.14 8.77
C ASP A 118 -1.51 -8.71 9.26
N LEU A 119 -2.59 -8.49 10.01
CA LEU A 119 -2.90 -7.17 10.58
C LEU A 119 -1.83 -6.69 11.58
N SER A 120 -1.23 -7.59 12.35
CA SER A 120 -0.25 -7.24 13.40
C SER A 120 1.11 -6.81 12.86
N ILE A 121 1.46 -7.21 11.62
CA ILE A 121 2.73 -6.83 10.99
C ILE A 121 2.74 -5.32 10.70
N PHE A 122 1.68 -4.80 10.06
CA PHE A 122 1.57 -3.41 9.65
C PHE A 122 0.19 -2.81 9.99
N PRO A 123 -0.07 -2.51 11.28
CA PRO A 123 -1.41 -2.16 11.71
C PRO A 123 -1.76 -0.67 11.49
N VAL A 124 -0.75 0.19 11.29
CA VAL A 124 -0.96 1.63 11.08
C VAL A 124 -1.61 1.86 9.72
N GLY A 125 -2.61 2.73 9.69
CA GLY A 125 -3.40 3.03 8.48
C GLY A 125 -4.53 2.06 8.19
N LYS A 126 -4.66 0.97 8.95
CA LYS A 126 -5.74 -0.03 8.75
C LYS A 126 -7.02 0.35 9.50
N THR A 127 -8.13 -0.24 9.05
CA THR A 127 -9.42 -0.27 9.74
C THR A 127 -10.14 -1.59 9.44
N VAL A 128 -11.05 -2.01 10.32
CA VAL A 128 -11.84 -3.24 10.16
C VAL A 128 -13.25 -2.89 9.70
N VAL A 129 -13.68 -3.48 8.58
CA VAL A 129 -15.00 -3.30 7.99
C VAL A 129 -15.63 -4.64 7.63
N ASP A 130 -16.94 -4.65 7.36
CA ASP A 130 -17.61 -5.86 6.88
C ASP A 130 -17.09 -6.27 5.50
N LYS A 131 -17.00 -7.57 5.25
CA LYS A 131 -16.49 -8.11 3.97
C LYS A 131 -17.26 -7.61 2.74
N ALA A 132 -18.57 -7.42 2.87
CA ALA A 132 -19.40 -6.87 1.79
C ALA A 132 -18.99 -5.44 1.44
N LEU A 133 -18.71 -4.62 2.45
CA LEU A 133 -18.22 -3.27 2.27
C LEU A 133 -16.79 -3.27 1.72
N ALA A 134 -15.89 -4.11 2.24
CA ALA A 134 -14.53 -4.25 1.71
C ALA A 134 -14.52 -4.62 0.22
N ALA A 135 -15.39 -5.55 -0.20
CA ALA A 135 -15.53 -5.93 -1.59
C ALA A 135 -16.03 -4.77 -2.46
N GLU A 136 -16.97 -3.96 -1.95
CA GLU A 136 -17.46 -2.77 -2.66
C GLU A 136 -16.40 -1.68 -2.78
N LEU A 137 -15.65 -1.40 -1.72
CA LEU A 137 -14.56 -0.43 -1.75
C LEU A 137 -13.48 -0.81 -2.79
N ARG A 138 -13.14 -2.11 -2.87
CA ARG A 138 -12.22 -2.62 -3.90
C ARG A 138 -12.79 -2.49 -5.31
N ARG A 139 -14.08 -2.76 -5.50
CA ARG A 139 -14.75 -2.57 -6.81
C ARG A 139 -14.71 -1.11 -7.24
N ARG A 140 -14.98 -0.17 -6.34
CA ARG A 140 -14.91 1.27 -6.61
C ARG A 140 -13.50 1.72 -6.95
N ALA A 141 -12.51 1.34 -6.14
CA ALA A 141 -11.11 1.66 -6.41
C ALA A 141 -10.62 1.09 -7.76
N ALA A 142 -11.06 -0.12 -8.12
CA ALA A 142 -10.80 -0.69 -9.44
C ALA A 142 -11.48 0.12 -10.57
N GLY A 143 -12.73 0.55 -10.36
CA GLY A 143 -13.45 1.43 -11.27
C GLY A 143 -12.74 2.76 -11.51
N ASP A 144 -12.35 3.46 -10.45
CA ASP A 144 -11.62 4.73 -10.52
C ASP A 144 -10.30 4.58 -11.28
N ARG A 145 -9.60 3.45 -11.07
CA ARG A 145 -8.37 3.12 -11.78
C ARG A 145 -8.64 2.86 -13.27
N LEU A 146 -9.70 2.13 -13.60
CA LEU A 146 -10.10 1.88 -14.98
C LEU A 146 -10.51 3.17 -15.69
N ASP A 147 -11.22 4.06 -15.02
CA ASP A 147 -11.57 5.37 -15.55
C ASP A 147 -10.32 6.23 -15.80
N GLY A 148 -9.32 6.14 -14.91
CA GLY A 148 -8.01 6.73 -15.12
C GLY A 148 -7.31 6.22 -16.39
N LEU A 149 -7.46 4.93 -16.71
CA LEU A 149 -6.90 4.32 -17.94
C LEU A 149 -7.73 4.63 -19.19
N ARG A 150 -9.05 4.78 -19.05
CA ARG A 150 -9.96 5.14 -20.16
C ARG A 150 -9.83 6.60 -20.56
N ARG A 151 -9.41 7.48 -19.65
CA ARG A 151 -9.18 8.89 -19.96
C ARG A 151 -8.12 8.98 -21.06
N PRO A 152 -8.44 9.58 -22.23
CA PRO A 152 -7.44 9.77 -23.26
C PRO A 152 -6.31 10.64 -22.69
N PRO A 153 -5.05 10.35 -23.06
CA PRO A 153 -3.93 11.21 -22.65
C PRO A 153 -4.23 12.66 -23.07
N PRO A 154 -3.76 13.66 -22.32
CA PRO A 154 -4.01 15.06 -22.67
C PRO A 154 -3.46 15.39 -24.06
N PRO A 155 -4.07 16.33 -24.79
CA PRO A 155 -3.79 16.56 -26.20
C PRO A 155 -2.33 16.91 -26.51
N TRP A 156 -1.62 17.46 -25.52
CA TRP A 156 -0.21 17.81 -25.65
C TRP A 156 0.71 16.59 -25.63
N GLN A 157 0.30 15.44 -25.07
CA GLN A 157 1.19 14.29 -24.91
C GLN A 157 1.55 13.63 -26.25
N HIS A 158 0.58 13.55 -27.17
CA HIS A 158 0.81 13.07 -28.54
C HIS A 158 1.43 14.15 -29.44
N ARG A 159 1.24 15.43 -29.11
CA ARG A 159 1.98 16.51 -29.80
C ARG A 159 3.46 16.49 -29.43
N LEU A 160 3.83 16.21 -28.18
CA LEU A 160 5.24 16.19 -27.74
C LEU A 160 6.10 15.22 -28.56
N GLY A 161 5.57 14.02 -28.83
CA GLY A 161 6.23 13.04 -29.70
C GLY A 161 6.41 13.54 -31.13
N ALA A 162 5.40 14.22 -31.69
CA ALA A 162 5.50 14.83 -33.02
C ALA A 162 6.52 15.97 -33.05
N TRP A 163 6.56 16.84 -32.02
CA TRP A 163 7.54 17.92 -31.92
C TRP A 163 8.96 17.39 -31.84
N VAL A 164 9.22 16.35 -31.03
CA VAL A 164 10.54 15.70 -30.95
C VAL A 164 10.91 15.05 -32.30
N ALA A 165 9.97 14.39 -32.97
CA ALA A 165 10.22 13.81 -34.29
C ALA A 165 10.57 14.88 -35.34
N TRP A 166 9.82 16.00 -35.38
CA TRP A 166 10.10 17.12 -36.29
C TRP A 166 11.43 17.82 -35.97
N LEU A 167 11.80 17.92 -34.68
CA LEU A 167 13.09 18.47 -34.26
C LEU A 167 14.24 17.60 -34.79
N LEU A 168 14.15 16.28 -34.62
CA LEU A 168 15.15 15.34 -35.12
C LEU A 168 15.28 15.38 -36.64
N VAL A 169 14.16 15.42 -37.37
CA VAL A 169 14.15 15.60 -38.83
C VAL A 169 14.83 16.91 -39.22
N GLY A 170 14.52 18.02 -38.53
CA GLY A 170 15.15 19.31 -38.78
C GLY A 170 16.66 19.31 -38.59
N VAL A 171 17.15 18.66 -37.52
CA VAL A 171 18.60 18.53 -37.25
C VAL A 171 19.29 17.72 -38.35
N VAL A 172 18.68 16.61 -38.81
CA VAL A 172 19.23 15.79 -39.90
C VAL A 172 19.29 16.58 -41.20
N LEU A 173 18.21 17.28 -41.57
CA LEU A 173 18.16 18.09 -42.79
C LEU A 173 19.18 19.24 -42.76
N ALA A 174 19.34 19.90 -41.61
CA ALA A 174 20.34 20.96 -41.44
C ALA A 174 21.78 20.41 -41.59
N GLY A 175 22.07 19.23 -41.05
CA GLY A 175 23.35 18.56 -41.22
C GLY A 175 23.65 18.20 -42.67
N LEU A 176 22.66 17.67 -43.40
CA LEU A 176 22.79 17.36 -44.83
C LEU A 176 23.00 18.63 -45.67
N ALA A 177 22.26 19.70 -45.37
CA ALA A 177 22.42 21.00 -46.04
C ALA A 177 23.83 21.58 -45.82
N LEU A 178 24.34 21.51 -44.58
CA LEU A 178 25.70 21.95 -44.26
C LEU A 178 26.76 21.12 -44.99
N ALA A 179 26.58 19.81 -45.06
CA ALA A 179 27.48 18.90 -45.77
C ALA A 179 27.49 19.16 -47.29
N ALA A 180 26.32 19.46 -47.88
CA ALA A 180 26.20 19.84 -49.28
C ALA A 180 26.86 21.21 -49.55
N TRP A 181 26.62 22.20 -48.68
CA TRP A 181 27.23 23.53 -48.79
C TRP A 181 28.76 23.46 -48.75
N ARG A 182 29.35 22.64 -47.88
CA ARG A 182 30.81 22.42 -47.82
C ARG A 182 31.40 21.83 -49.10
N GLN A 183 30.64 21.02 -49.84
CA GLN A 183 31.10 20.44 -51.12
C GLN A 183 31.10 21.46 -52.26
N GLY A 184 30.24 22.49 -52.19
CA GLY A 184 30.15 23.55 -53.21
C GLY A 184 31.12 24.71 -53.02
N HIS A 185 31.74 24.86 -51.85
CA HIS A 185 32.67 25.95 -51.53
C HIS A 185 34.03 25.40 -51.06
N PRO A 186 35.01 25.24 -51.96
CA PRO A 186 36.35 24.82 -51.54
C PRO A 186 36.96 25.86 -50.58
N PRO A 187 37.77 25.42 -49.59
CA PRO A 187 38.43 26.33 -48.67
C PRO A 187 39.33 27.30 -49.43
N LEU A 188 39.31 28.58 -49.02
CA LEU A 188 40.16 29.61 -49.60
C LEU A 188 41.64 29.20 -49.42
N PRO A 189 42.49 29.34 -50.46
CA PRO A 189 43.90 28.99 -50.37
C PRO A 189 44.59 29.83 -49.29
N VAL A 190 45.18 29.15 -48.31
CA VAL A 190 45.91 29.75 -47.17
C VAL A 190 47.43 29.79 -47.40
N ASP A 191 47.88 29.95 -48.65
CA ASP A 191 49.30 29.93 -49.03
C ASP A 191 50.01 31.30 -48.85
N GLY A 192 49.73 32.02 -47.75
CA GLY A 192 50.22 33.41 -47.58
C GLY A 192 50.83 33.80 -46.24
N LEU A 193 50.85 32.93 -45.23
CA LEU A 193 51.39 33.26 -43.90
C LEU A 193 52.35 32.17 -43.41
N ARG A 194 53.56 32.19 -43.95
CA ARG A 194 54.75 31.65 -43.29
C ARG A 194 55.65 32.85 -42.96
N ILE A 195 55.74 33.17 -41.67
CA ILE A 195 56.76 34.05 -41.09
C ILE A 195 57.94 33.17 -40.68
#